data_AF-A0A2M8U2A1-F1
#
_entry.id   AF-A0A2M8U2A1-F1
#
_cell.length_a   1.000
_cell.length_b   1.000
_cell.length_c   1.000
_cell.angle_alpha   90.00
_cell.angle_beta   90.00
_cell.angle_gamma   90.00
#
_symmetry.space_group_name_H-M   'P 1'
#
loop_
_entity.id
_entity.type
_entity.pdbx_description
1 polymer ?
#
loop_
_entity_poly.entity_id
_entity_poly.type
_entity_poly.pdbx_seq_one_letter_code
_entity_poly.pdbx_strand_id
1 'polypeptide(L)'
;MGDLDGRTHAIPRCFRLRGSLIAMRRDSSIAVRRRQGEIPGRISDRQGYPQDHLQTGLDSMTPRFALYAAPATDHPLHEIAARWLGWDPETGAEYPAQPAAGLDAGRIAALTAEPRRYGFHGTLKPPFFLAEDCDEGQLILALEKFATTRKPLRFALKPAALGSFLALRPATPSAELDALAADCIRDFDRFRAPPSEQELARRRAAGLSERQEQYLRDWGYPYVLDEFRMHFTLTGRIRDEAERGQVLAHLTELTAPALRSEFTLDEICLFVQGDPGAKFRVAGRYRLGG
;
A
#
# COMPACT_ATOMS: atom_id res chain seq x y z
N MET A 1 16.47 15.51 57.76
CA MET A 1 15.00 15.66 57.92
C MET A 1 14.63 16.86 57.07
N GLY A 2 14.63 16.79 55.74
CA GLY A 2 13.92 15.88 54.85
C GLY A 2 13.23 16.80 53.84
N ASP A 3 13.97 17.16 52.79
CA ASP A 3 13.62 18.18 51.79
C ASP A 3 12.44 17.73 50.90
N LEU A 4 11.58 18.68 50.56
CA LEU A 4 10.37 18.51 49.75
C LEU A 4 10.73 18.49 48.26
N ASP A 5 10.78 17.29 47.65
CA ASP A 5 10.95 17.14 46.20
C ASP A 5 9.57 16.97 45.54
N GLY A 6 8.99 18.08 45.09
CA GLY A 6 7.81 18.11 44.25
C GLY A 6 8.21 18.07 42.78
N ARG A 7 8.05 16.91 42.12
CA ARG A 7 8.17 16.79 40.65
C ARG A 7 6.91 16.16 40.04
N THR A 8 6.09 17.05 39.52
CA THR A 8 4.92 16.78 38.69
C THR A 8 5.31 16.02 37.42
N HIS A 9 4.73 14.84 37.21
CA HIS A 9 4.84 14.08 35.97
C HIS A 9 4.01 14.76 34.87
N ALA A 10 4.70 15.29 33.85
CA ALA A 10 4.07 15.81 32.65
C ALA A 10 3.84 14.68 31.63
N ILE A 11 2.57 14.43 31.32
CA ILE A 11 2.06 13.50 30.30
C ILE A 11 2.30 14.11 28.90
N PRO A 12 2.85 13.39 27.89
CA PRO A 12 2.94 13.92 26.54
C PRO A 12 1.57 13.98 25.88
N ARG A 13 1.24 15.16 25.35
CA ARG A 13 -0.02 15.51 24.70
C ARG A 13 -0.24 14.72 23.40
N CYS A 14 -1.48 14.25 23.22
CA CYS A 14 -2.03 13.72 21.97
C CYS A 14 -1.79 14.68 20.79
N PHE A 15 -1.20 14.15 19.71
CA PHE A 15 -1.10 14.84 18.42
C PHE A 15 -2.45 14.77 17.71
N ARG A 16 -3.15 15.90 17.64
CA ARG A 16 -4.38 16.07 16.85
C ARG A 16 -3.97 16.45 15.43
N LEU A 17 -4.06 15.52 14.48
CA LEU A 17 -3.95 15.86 13.06
C LEU A 17 -5.22 16.61 12.63
N ARG A 18 -5.08 17.90 12.32
CA ARG A 18 -6.11 18.68 11.65
C ARG A 18 -6.14 18.25 10.18
N GLY A 19 -7.29 17.72 9.74
CA GLY A 19 -7.57 17.49 8.33
C GLY A 19 -7.49 18.80 7.53
N SER A 20 -6.73 18.78 6.45
CA SER A 20 -6.72 19.85 5.45
C SER A 20 -7.59 19.38 4.28
N LEU A 21 -8.83 19.89 4.25
CA LEU A 21 -9.76 19.73 3.15
C LEU A 21 -9.28 20.62 1.99
N ILE A 22 -8.80 20.03 0.91
CA ILE A 22 -8.51 20.75 -0.33
C ILE A 22 -9.85 21.04 -1.02
N ALA A 23 -10.36 22.25 -0.85
CA ALA A 23 -11.51 22.77 -1.60
C ALA A 23 -11.04 23.31 -2.95
N MET A 24 -11.33 22.59 -4.04
CA MET A 24 -11.25 23.12 -5.41
C MET A 24 -12.36 24.17 -5.62
N ARG A 25 -11.98 25.44 -5.68
CA ARG A 25 -12.83 26.53 -6.15
C ARG A 25 -13.00 26.42 -7.67
N ARG A 26 -14.24 26.34 -8.15
CA ARG A 26 -14.59 26.55 -9.56
C ARG A 26 -14.88 28.04 -9.77
N ASP A 27 -13.97 28.74 -10.45
CA ASP A 27 -14.29 30.00 -11.11
C ASP A 27 -14.81 29.69 -12.51
N SER A 28 -16.00 30.19 -12.83
CA SER A 28 -16.55 30.18 -14.19
C SER A 28 -17.38 31.43 -14.39
N SER A 29 -16.72 32.48 -14.84
CA SER A 29 -17.33 33.70 -15.36
C SER A 29 -17.32 33.61 -16.89
N ILE A 30 -18.45 33.21 -17.49
CA ILE A 30 -18.72 33.45 -18.91
C ILE A 30 -20.04 34.21 -19.00
N ALA A 31 -19.92 35.47 -19.39
CA ALA A 31 -21.04 36.34 -19.74
C ALA A 31 -21.57 35.97 -21.12
N VAL A 32 -22.86 35.62 -21.21
CA VAL A 32 -23.57 35.46 -22.48
C VAL A 32 -24.59 36.60 -22.63
N ARG A 33 -24.38 37.41 -23.66
CA ARG A 33 -25.29 38.48 -24.10
C ARG A 33 -26.62 37.90 -24.58
N ARG A 34 -27.73 38.48 -24.11
CA ARG A 34 -29.08 38.29 -24.63
C ARG A 34 -29.25 39.02 -25.97
N ARG A 35 -29.88 38.36 -26.96
CA ARG A 35 -30.76 39.01 -27.95
C ARG A 35 -31.98 38.12 -28.23
N GLN A 36 -33.08 38.81 -28.51
CA GLN A 36 -34.49 38.40 -28.56
C GLN A 36 -34.89 37.78 -29.91
N GLY A 37 -36.06 37.13 -29.94
CA GLY A 37 -36.83 36.73 -31.12
C GLY A 37 -37.60 35.42 -30.86
N GLU A 38 -38.82 35.49 -30.30
CA GLU A 38 -40.12 35.35 -30.97
C GLU A 38 -40.55 33.89 -31.26
N ILE A 39 -41.73 33.52 -30.71
CA ILE A 39 -42.49 32.28 -30.92
C ILE A 39 -43.76 32.68 -31.68
N PRO A 40 -44.29 31.88 -32.64
CA PRO A 40 -45.44 31.04 -32.27
C PRO A 40 -45.54 29.69 -33.02
N GLY A 41 -46.04 28.67 -32.33
CA GLY A 41 -47.05 27.78 -32.92
C GLY A 41 -46.82 26.27 -32.90
N ARG A 42 -47.67 25.62 -32.08
CA ARG A 42 -48.38 24.34 -32.30
C ARG A 42 -47.86 23.07 -31.61
N ILE A 43 -48.80 22.52 -30.85
CA ILE A 43 -48.83 21.29 -30.08
C ILE A 43 -49.10 20.10 -31.01
N SER A 44 -48.34 19.01 -30.88
CA SER A 44 -48.88 17.63 -30.86
C SER A 44 -47.80 16.60 -30.48
N ASP A 45 -48.12 15.85 -29.42
CA ASP A 45 -47.93 14.42 -29.19
C ASP A 45 -46.54 13.74 -29.22
N ARG A 46 -46.17 13.28 -28.01
CA ARG A 46 -45.67 11.95 -27.63
C ARG A 46 -44.94 11.14 -28.71
N GLN A 47 -43.63 10.93 -28.52
CA GLN A 47 -42.99 9.60 -28.53
C GLN A 47 -41.47 9.68 -28.20
N GLY A 48 -41.06 8.89 -27.20
CA GLY A 48 -39.73 8.35 -26.92
C GLY A 48 -38.47 9.17 -27.20
N TYR A 49 -37.85 9.71 -26.15
CA TYR A 49 -36.39 9.91 -26.14
C TYR A 49 -35.72 8.58 -25.82
N PRO A 50 -34.88 8.00 -26.70
CA PRO A 50 -34.00 6.91 -26.30
C PRO A 50 -33.00 7.45 -25.27
N GLN A 51 -32.89 6.75 -24.14
CA GLN A 51 -31.79 6.94 -23.20
C GLN A 51 -30.52 6.42 -23.87
N ASP A 52 -29.84 7.31 -24.61
CA ASP A 52 -28.43 7.10 -24.90
C ASP A 52 -27.67 7.19 -23.58
N HIS A 53 -27.46 6.01 -22.99
CA HIS A 53 -26.45 5.79 -21.98
C HIS A 53 -25.08 6.08 -22.61
N LEU A 54 -24.71 7.36 -22.65
CA LEU A 54 -23.32 7.81 -22.79
C LEU A 54 -22.56 7.38 -21.54
N GLN A 55 -22.31 6.07 -21.42
CA GLN A 55 -21.31 5.49 -20.54
C GLN A 55 -19.94 5.70 -21.21
N THR A 56 -19.59 6.96 -21.49
CA THR A 56 -18.26 7.33 -21.98
C THR A 56 -17.33 7.50 -20.78
N GLY A 57 -16.55 6.47 -20.50
CA GLY A 57 -15.13 6.60 -20.12
C GLY A 57 -14.76 7.55 -19.00
N LEU A 58 -15.44 7.48 -17.86
CA LEU A 58 -14.81 7.82 -16.58
C LEU A 58 -14.28 6.51 -16.03
N ASP A 59 -13.03 6.17 -16.36
CA ASP A 59 -12.26 5.24 -15.53
C ASP A 59 -12.32 5.83 -14.12
N SER A 60 -13.19 5.26 -13.28
CA SER A 60 -13.49 5.83 -11.98
C SER A 60 -12.18 5.90 -11.19
N MET A 61 -11.85 7.12 -10.74
CA MET A 61 -10.72 7.51 -9.90
C MET A 61 -10.85 6.89 -8.49
N THR A 62 -11.01 5.58 -8.43
CA THR A 62 -11.30 4.87 -7.19
C THR A 62 -9.96 4.49 -6.56
N PRO A 63 -9.69 4.94 -5.32
CA PRO A 63 -8.44 4.61 -4.66
C PRO A 63 -8.34 3.12 -4.36
N ARG A 64 -7.11 2.60 -4.38
CA ARG A 64 -6.79 1.27 -3.85
C ARG A 64 -6.16 1.40 -2.48
N PHE A 65 -6.58 0.56 -1.56
CA PHE A 65 -6.05 0.46 -0.21
C PHE A 65 -5.27 -0.84 -0.03
N ALA A 66 -4.28 -0.84 0.86
CA ALA A 66 -3.54 -2.03 1.24
C ALA A 66 -3.15 -1.97 2.71
N LEU A 67 -3.04 -3.13 3.36
CA LEU A 67 -2.55 -3.23 4.75
C LEU A 67 -1.16 -3.80 4.73
N TYR A 68 -0.19 -3.01 5.19
CA TYR A 68 1.22 -3.35 5.10
C TYR A 68 1.91 -3.26 6.47
N ALA A 69 2.92 -4.11 6.66
CA ALA A 69 4.00 -3.89 7.59
C ALA A 69 5.00 -2.91 6.97
N ALA A 70 5.43 -1.89 7.70
CA ALA A 70 6.48 -0.98 7.30
C ALA A 70 7.36 -0.65 8.52
N PRO A 71 8.67 -0.38 8.36
CA PRO A 71 9.51 0.07 9.46
C PRO A 71 8.95 1.35 10.08
N ALA A 72 9.10 1.54 11.40
CA ALA A 72 8.88 2.84 12.02
C ALA A 72 9.75 3.92 11.33
N THR A 73 9.28 5.16 11.29
CA THR A 73 9.98 6.25 10.56
C THR A 73 11.35 6.57 11.12
N ASP A 74 11.61 6.25 12.40
CA ASP A 74 12.90 6.39 13.08
C ASP A 74 13.78 5.13 12.98
N HIS A 75 13.25 4.03 12.44
CA HIS A 75 14.02 2.81 12.23
C HIS A 75 14.97 3.00 11.03
N PRO A 76 16.29 2.68 11.14
CA PRO A 76 17.27 2.95 10.08
C PRO A 76 16.92 2.33 8.71
N LEU A 77 16.22 1.19 8.73
CA LEU A 77 15.75 0.53 7.51
C LEU A 77 14.79 1.38 6.67
N HIS A 78 14.03 2.30 7.29
CA HIS A 78 13.13 3.21 6.57
C HIS A 78 13.89 4.04 5.54
N GLU A 79 14.92 4.78 5.99
CA GLU A 79 15.72 5.63 5.11
C GLU A 79 16.52 4.81 4.10
N ILE A 80 17.16 3.72 4.54
CA ILE A 80 17.95 2.85 3.66
C ILE A 80 17.10 2.34 2.49
N ALA A 81 15.91 1.83 2.79
CA ALA A 81 15.04 1.27 1.78
C ALA A 81 14.39 2.34 0.90
N ALA A 82 14.02 3.50 1.46
CA ALA A 82 13.49 4.61 0.67
C ALA A 82 14.52 5.14 -0.34
N ARG A 83 15.78 5.28 0.06
CA ARG A 83 16.89 5.68 -0.83
C ARG A 83 17.18 4.62 -1.90
N TRP A 84 17.22 3.34 -1.51
CA TRP A 84 17.43 2.24 -2.45
C TRP A 84 16.31 2.17 -3.50
N LEU A 85 15.05 2.20 -3.06
CA LEU A 85 13.90 2.11 -3.94
C LEU A 85 13.68 3.40 -4.73
N GLY A 86 14.13 4.55 -4.24
CA GLY A 86 13.89 5.85 -4.86
C GLY A 86 12.55 6.49 -4.48
N TRP A 87 11.88 5.99 -3.44
CA TRP A 87 10.57 6.46 -3.01
C TRP A 87 10.36 6.27 -1.51
N ASP A 88 9.98 7.35 -0.81
CA ASP A 88 9.46 7.30 0.55
C ASP A 88 7.93 7.43 0.56
N PRO A 89 7.17 6.38 0.91
CA PRO A 89 5.72 6.44 0.95
C PRO A 89 5.17 7.30 2.11
N GLU A 90 5.96 7.62 3.14
CA GLU A 90 5.56 8.46 4.28
C GLU A 90 5.58 9.94 3.89
N THR A 91 6.70 10.40 3.34
CA THR A 91 6.92 11.82 3.05
C THR A 91 6.58 12.19 1.60
N GLY A 92 6.51 11.19 0.71
CA GLY A 92 6.43 11.41 -0.73
C GLY A 92 7.74 11.87 -1.36
N ALA A 93 8.87 11.77 -0.65
CA ALA A 93 10.17 12.10 -1.19
C ALA A 93 10.61 11.12 -2.29
N GLU A 94 11.21 11.66 -3.35
CA GLU A 94 11.83 10.87 -4.42
C GLU A 94 13.35 10.96 -4.30
N TYR A 95 14.01 9.82 -4.49
CA TYR A 95 15.47 9.76 -4.48
C TYR A 95 15.97 9.25 -5.84
N PRO A 96 16.93 9.93 -6.48
CA PRO A 96 17.54 9.44 -7.70
C PRO A 96 18.31 8.15 -7.41
N ALA A 97 18.14 7.15 -8.28
CA ALA A 97 18.92 5.91 -8.21
C ALA A 97 20.42 6.22 -8.28
N GLN A 98 21.20 5.52 -7.47
CA GLN A 98 22.66 5.63 -7.44
C GLN A 98 23.30 4.36 -8.01
N PRO A 99 24.48 4.44 -8.64
CA PRO A 99 25.25 3.25 -9.00
C PRO A 99 25.53 2.40 -7.77
N ALA A 100 25.34 1.09 -7.89
CA ALA A 100 25.45 0.14 -6.79
C ALA A 100 25.71 -1.27 -7.32
N ALA A 101 26.34 -2.14 -6.51
CA ALA A 101 26.63 -3.53 -6.91
C ALA A 101 27.39 -3.68 -8.24
N GLY A 102 28.21 -2.71 -8.63
CA GLY A 102 28.88 -2.70 -9.95
C GLY A 102 27.98 -2.37 -11.14
N LEU A 103 26.73 -1.96 -10.90
CA LEU A 103 25.75 -1.56 -11.89
C LEU A 103 25.61 -0.04 -11.94
N ASP A 104 25.33 0.51 -13.12
CA ASP A 104 25.04 1.93 -13.27
C ASP A 104 23.67 2.30 -12.66
N ALA A 105 23.45 3.61 -12.46
CA ALA A 105 22.22 4.14 -11.89
C ALA A 105 20.97 3.78 -12.72
N GLY A 106 21.09 3.66 -14.05
CA GLY A 106 19.99 3.32 -14.94
C GLY A 106 19.52 1.88 -14.72
N ARG A 107 20.46 0.95 -14.55
CA ARG A 107 20.16 -0.45 -14.20
C ARG A 107 19.54 -0.55 -12.82
N ILE A 108 20.07 0.13 -11.80
CA ILE A 108 19.46 0.18 -10.47
C ILE A 108 18.04 0.76 -10.53
N ALA A 109 17.83 1.82 -11.30
CA ALA A 109 16.52 2.42 -11.49
C ALA A 109 15.52 1.43 -12.11
N ALA A 110 15.96 0.63 -13.08
CA ALA A 110 15.15 -0.42 -13.72
C ALA A 110 14.85 -1.59 -12.75
N LEU A 111 15.86 -2.02 -11.98
CA LEU A 111 15.70 -3.08 -10.98
C LEU A 111 14.71 -2.70 -9.88
N THR A 112 14.64 -1.43 -9.49
CA THR A 112 13.77 -0.97 -8.40
C THR A 112 12.43 -0.42 -8.89
N ALA A 113 12.19 -0.34 -10.20
CA ALA A 113 11.03 0.32 -10.79
C ALA A 113 9.68 -0.23 -10.30
N GLU A 114 9.53 -1.56 -10.22
CA GLU A 114 8.30 -2.19 -9.74
C GLU A 114 8.07 -1.94 -8.24
N PRO A 115 8.99 -2.34 -7.31
CA PRO A 115 8.77 -2.14 -5.88
C PRO A 115 8.69 -0.66 -5.48
N ARG A 116 9.36 0.25 -6.20
CA ARG A 116 9.25 1.71 -5.99
C ARG A 116 7.81 2.21 -6.00
N ARG A 117 6.92 1.59 -6.79
CA ARG A 117 5.51 2.00 -6.86
C ARG A 117 4.74 1.81 -5.56
N TYR A 118 5.22 0.92 -4.70
CA TYR A 118 4.58 0.63 -3.42
C TYR A 118 5.34 1.24 -2.24
N GLY A 119 6.64 1.50 -2.40
CA GLY A 119 7.53 1.82 -1.29
C GLY A 119 7.96 0.56 -0.54
N PHE A 120 8.83 0.72 0.45
CA PHE A 120 9.33 -0.41 1.23
C PHE A 120 8.25 -0.90 2.20
N HIS A 121 7.78 -2.13 2.00
CA HIS A 121 6.65 -2.69 2.75
C HIS A 121 6.66 -4.22 2.73
N GLY A 122 6.03 -4.83 3.73
CA GLY A 122 5.66 -6.24 3.77
C GLY A 122 4.14 -6.37 3.67
N THR A 123 3.63 -7.17 2.74
CA THR A 123 2.19 -7.27 2.52
C THR A 123 1.50 -8.05 3.65
N LEU A 124 0.49 -7.48 4.32
CA LEU A 124 -0.42 -8.22 5.22
C LEU A 124 -1.78 -8.46 4.56
N LYS A 125 -2.29 -7.46 3.84
CA LYS A 125 -3.42 -7.57 2.90
C LYS A 125 -3.03 -6.92 1.57
N PRO A 126 -3.13 -7.64 0.44
CA PRO A 126 -2.77 -7.10 -0.87
C PRO A 126 -3.72 -5.95 -1.27
N PRO A 127 -3.33 -5.09 -2.23
CA PRO A 127 -4.16 -3.98 -2.66
C PRO A 127 -5.58 -4.39 -3.08
N PHE A 128 -6.57 -3.63 -2.62
CA PHE A 128 -7.99 -3.82 -2.92
C PHE A 128 -8.69 -2.48 -3.15
N PHE A 129 -9.77 -2.51 -3.92
CA PHE A 129 -10.74 -1.41 -3.96
C PHE A 129 -11.78 -1.62 -2.86
N LEU A 130 -12.35 -0.52 -2.36
CA LEU A 130 -13.46 -0.62 -1.41
C LEU A 130 -14.71 -1.20 -2.08
N ALA A 131 -15.44 -2.06 -1.36
CA ALA A 131 -16.78 -2.49 -1.76
C ALA A 131 -17.75 -1.30 -1.81
N GLU A 132 -18.80 -1.38 -2.63
CA GLU A 132 -19.72 -0.25 -2.89
C GLU A 132 -20.44 0.27 -1.63
N ASP A 133 -20.65 -0.61 -0.65
CA ASP A 133 -21.30 -0.30 0.63
C ASP A 133 -20.30 0.08 1.74
N CYS A 134 -19.01 0.15 1.41
CA CYS A 134 -17.93 0.45 2.32
C CYS A 134 -17.26 1.80 1.99
N ASP A 135 -16.93 2.57 3.03
CA ASP A 135 -16.14 3.79 2.90
C ASP A 135 -14.80 3.73 3.66
N GLU A 136 -13.93 4.70 3.38
CA GLU A 136 -12.60 4.80 3.99
C GLU A 136 -12.68 4.98 5.51
N GLY A 137 -13.67 5.74 6.02
CA GLY A 137 -13.85 5.96 7.45
C GLY A 137 -14.17 4.67 8.19
N GLN A 138 -15.04 3.82 7.62
CA GLN A 138 -15.35 2.51 8.17
C GLN A 138 -14.13 1.58 8.19
N LEU A 139 -13.29 1.62 7.15
CA LEU A 139 -12.03 0.87 7.09
C LEU A 139 -11.06 1.31 8.20
N ILE A 140 -10.91 2.62 8.37
CA ILE A 140 -10.06 3.23 9.42
C ILE A 140 -10.54 2.81 10.81
N LEU A 141 -11.84 2.95 11.10
CA LEU A 141 -12.41 2.55 12.40
C LEU A 141 -12.21 1.05 12.68
N ALA A 142 -12.34 0.22 11.66
CA ALA A 142 -12.07 -1.22 11.80
C ALA A 142 -10.58 -1.50 12.07
N LEU A 143 -9.66 -0.77 11.42
CA LEU A 143 -8.22 -0.89 11.67
C LEU A 143 -7.84 -0.45 13.09
N GLU A 144 -8.38 0.66 13.58
CA GLU A 144 -8.15 1.12 14.95
C GLU A 144 -8.57 0.05 15.96
N LYS A 145 -9.79 -0.50 15.81
CA LYS A 145 -10.28 -1.56 16.68
C LYS A 145 -9.42 -2.83 16.54
N PHE A 146 -9.09 -3.24 15.33
CA PHE A 146 -8.28 -4.42 15.08
C PHE A 146 -6.90 -4.32 15.76
N ALA A 147 -6.20 -3.20 15.58
CA ALA A 147 -4.85 -2.99 16.09
C ALA A 147 -4.78 -3.07 17.63
N THR A 148 -5.79 -2.56 18.35
CA THR A 148 -5.83 -2.64 19.82
C THR A 148 -5.94 -4.06 20.38
N THR A 149 -6.24 -5.05 19.53
CA THR A 149 -6.42 -6.46 19.91
C THR A 149 -5.32 -7.37 19.35
N ARG A 150 -4.27 -6.82 18.77
CA ARG A 150 -3.13 -7.57 18.22
C ARG A 150 -1.85 -7.17 18.95
N LYS A 151 -1.00 -8.16 19.20
CA LYS A 151 0.28 -7.97 19.90
C LYS A 151 1.38 -7.55 18.92
N PRO A 152 2.28 -6.65 19.32
CA PRO A 152 3.51 -6.41 18.58
C PRO A 152 4.31 -7.70 18.38
N LEU A 153 4.92 -7.86 17.20
CA LEU A 153 5.77 -9.00 16.87
C LEU A 153 7.22 -8.55 16.69
N ARG A 154 8.17 -9.41 17.04
CA ARG A 154 9.59 -9.18 16.83
C ARG A 154 10.19 -10.37 16.09
N PHE A 155 10.98 -10.09 15.06
CA PHE A 155 11.65 -11.14 14.29
C PHE A 155 12.90 -10.57 13.61
N ALA A 156 13.92 -11.40 13.48
CA ALA A 156 15.09 -11.06 12.67
C ALA A 156 14.72 -11.07 11.17
N LEU A 157 15.21 -10.09 10.42
CA LEU A 157 15.12 -10.05 8.96
C LEU A 157 16.46 -10.45 8.33
N LYS A 158 16.42 -11.03 7.14
CA LYS A 158 17.60 -11.27 6.31
C LYS A 158 17.32 -10.99 4.83
N PRO A 159 18.31 -10.50 4.08
CA PRO A 159 18.26 -10.47 2.62
C PRO A 159 18.17 -11.88 2.05
N ALA A 160 17.37 -12.05 1.01
CA ALA A 160 17.24 -13.31 0.29
C ALA A 160 16.76 -13.10 -1.15
N ALA A 161 17.09 -14.06 -2.01
CA ALA A 161 16.41 -14.22 -3.28
C ALA A 161 15.10 -15.01 -3.09
N LEU A 162 14.02 -14.53 -3.68
CA LEU A 162 12.73 -15.20 -3.79
C LEU A 162 12.46 -15.45 -5.28
N GLY A 163 12.87 -16.62 -5.76
CA GLY A 163 12.90 -16.90 -7.19
C GLY A 163 13.86 -15.93 -7.90
N SER A 164 13.31 -15.05 -8.74
CA SER A 164 14.10 -14.11 -9.54
C SER A 164 14.22 -12.72 -8.96
N PHE A 165 13.68 -12.40 -7.78
CA PHE A 165 13.79 -11.06 -7.19
C PHE A 165 14.40 -11.11 -5.79
N LEU A 166 14.84 -9.96 -5.29
CA LEU A 166 15.49 -9.82 -4.00
C LEU A 166 14.58 -9.07 -3.01
N ALA A 167 14.58 -9.53 -1.76
CA ALA A 167 13.76 -8.99 -0.68
C ALA A 167 14.43 -9.20 0.67
N LEU A 168 13.95 -8.50 1.70
CA LEU A 168 14.14 -8.95 3.08
C LEU A 168 13.02 -9.90 3.47
N ARG A 169 13.31 -10.91 4.28
CA ARG A 169 12.31 -11.85 4.82
C ARG A 169 12.62 -12.20 6.27
N PRO A 170 11.65 -12.68 7.05
CA PRO A 170 11.94 -13.28 8.35
C PRO A 170 13.03 -14.36 8.23
N ALA A 171 13.99 -14.32 9.15
CA ALA A 171 15.11 -15.25 9.19
C ALA A 171 14.65 -16.68 9.49
N THR A 172 13.62 -16.80 10.32
CA THR A 172 12.91 -18.02 10.72
C THR A 172 11.41 -17.88 10.44
N PRO A 173 10.68 -19.00 10.25
CA PRO A 173 9.21 -18.97 10.22
C PRO A 173 8.63 -18.40 11.53
N SER A 174 7.46 -17.75 11.45
CA SER A 174 6.73 -17.25 12.63
C SER A 174 5.24 -17.51 12.44
N ALA A 175 4.68 -18.38 13.28
CA ALA A 175 3.26 -18.70 13.26
C ALA A 175 2.42 -17.48 13.69
N GLU A 176 2.94 -16.62 14.58
CA GLU A 176 2.23 -15.40 14.97
C GLU A 176 2.12 -14.40 13.82
N LEU A 177 3.16 -14.30 12.98
CA LEU A 177 3.14 -13.44 11.79
C LEU A 177 2.16 -13.98 10.73
N ASP A 178 2.15 -15.29 10.51
CA ASP A 178 1.22 -15.94 9.60
C ASP A 178 -0.23 -15.78 10.09
N ALA A 179 -0.46 -15.89 11.40
CA ALA A 179 -1.76 -15.65 12.02
C ALA A 179 -2.21 -14.19 11.86
N LEU A 180 -1.32 -13.22 12.12
CA LEU A 180 -1.62 -11.80 11.94
C LEU A 180 -2.02 -11.47 10.49
N ALA A 181 -1.29 -12.01 9.51
CA ALA A 181 -1.62 -11.84 8.10
C ALA A 181 -2.96 -12.50 7.76
N ALA A 182 -3.21 -13.72 8.25
CA ALA A 182 -4.49 -14.40 8.04
C ALA A 182 -5.68 -13.61 8.62
N ASP A 183 -5.52 -13.04 9.81
CA ASP A 183 -6.53 -12.17 10.42
C ASP A 183 -6.76 -10.90 9.59
N CYS A 184 -5.71 -10.28 9.06
CA CYS A 184 -5.84 -9.14 8.16
C CYS A 184 -6.62 -9.50 6.88
N ILE A 185 -6.42 -10.70 6.34
CA ILE A 185 -7.19 -11.17 5.18
C ILE A 185 -8.65 -11.35 5.55
N ARG A 186 -8.96 -12.08 6.63
CA ARG A 186 -10.32 -12.45 7.04
C ARG A 186 -11.14 -11.25 7.51
N ASP A 187 -10.62 -10.48 8.46
CA ASP A 187 -11.40 -9.43 9.14
C ASP A 187 -11.68 -8.24 8.21
N PHE A 188 -10.84 -8.05 7.19
CA PHE A 188 -10.97 -6.96 6.23
C PHE A 188 -11.45 -7.41 4.84
N ASP A 189 -11.87 -8.67 4.66
CA ASP A 189 -12.39 -9.09 3.35
C ASP A 189 -13.70 -8.40 2.99
N ARG A 190 -14.55 -8.09 3.99
CA ARG A 190 -15.81 -7.33 3.78
C ARG A 190 -15.61 -5.96 3.12
N PHE A 191 -14.42 -5.36 3.25
CA PHE A 191 -14.11 -4.06 2.65
C PHE A 191 -13.67 -4.18 1.19
N ARG A 192 -13.35 -5.38 0.70
CA ARG A 192 -12.79 -5.56 -0.63
C ARG A 192 -13.92 -5.73 -1.64
N ALA A 193 -13.91 -4.91 -2.70
CA ALA A 193 -14.69 -5.17 -3.90
C ALA A 193 -14.19 -6.46 -4.60
N PRO A 194 -15.09 -7.27 -5.19
CA PRO A 194 -14.71 -8.39 -6.04
C PRO A 194 -13.71 -7.96 -7.13
N PRO A 195 -12.69 -8.77 -7.46
CA PRO A 195 -11.76 -8.44 -8.54
C PRO A 195 -12.50 -8.42 -9.88
N SER A 196 -12.05 -7.55 -10.80
CA SER A 196 -12.56 -7.58 -12.17
C SER A 196 -12.11 -8.84 -12.91
N GLU A 197 -12.84 -9.24 -13.95
CA GLU A 197 -12.45 -10.35 -14.82
C GLU A 197 -11.05 -10.17 -15.41
N GLN A 198 -10.64 -8.93 -15.69
CA GLN A 198 -9.30 -8.62 -16.18
C GLN A 198 -8.22 -8.88 -15.12
N GLU A 199 -8.47 -8.50 -13.86
CA GLU A 199 -7.56 -8.80 -12.75
C GLU A 199 -7.45 -10.31 -12.55
N LEU A 200 -8.58 -11.03 -12.55
CA LEU A 200 -8.62 -12.49 -12.44
C LEU A 200 -7.83 -13.18 -13.56
N ALA A 201 -8.07 -12.79 -14.81
CA ALA A 201 -7.36 -13.33 -15.97
C ALA A 201 -5.85 -13.09 -15.86
N ARG A 202 -5.42 -11.89 -15.45
CA ARG A 202 -4.00 -11.57 -15.24
C ARG A 202 -3.36 -12.45 -14.17
N ARG A 203 -4.08 -12.75 -13.07
CA ARG A 203 -3.58 -13.62 -12.00
C ARG A 203 -3.49 -15.08 -12.45
N ARG A 204 -4.51 -15.58 -13.17
CA ARG A 204 -4.54 -16.96 -13.70
C ARG A 204 -3.46 -17.24 -14.73
N ALA A 205 -3.05 -16.22 -15.51
CA ALA A 205 -1.97 -16.36 -16.49
C ALA A 205 -0.61 -16.78 -15.89
N ALA A 206 -0.44 -16.68 -14.56
CA ALA A 206 0.75 -17.13 -13.86
C ALA A 206 0.81 -18.66 -13.65
N GLY A 207 -0.26 -19.40 -13.95
CA GLY A 207 -0.34 -20.85 -13.72
C GLY A 207 -0.53 -21.19 -12.25
N LEU A 208 -1.74 -20.98 -11.74
CA LEU A 208 -2.07 -21.20 -10.33
C LEU A 208 -2.28 -22.69 -10.01
N SER A 209 -1.87 -23.11 -8.82
CA SER A 209 -2.29 -24.39 -8.25
C SER A 209 -3.80 -24.38 -7.93
N GLU A 210 -4.40 -25.55 -7.71
CA GLU A 210 -5.81 -25.63 -7.31
C GLU A 210 -6.11 -24.83 -6.02
N ARG A 211 -5.18 -24.86 -5.07
CA ARG A 211 -5.28 -24.11 -3.81
C ARG A 211 -5.20 -22.60 -4.04
N GLN A 212 -4.28 -22.15 -4.89
CA GLN A 212 -4.13 -20.74 -5.25
C GLN A 212 -5.33 -20.23 -6.04
N GLU A 213 -5.93 -21.05 -6.90
CA GLU A 213 -7.17 -20.73 -7.61
C GLU A 213 -8.35 -20.62 -6.64
N GLN A 214 -8.45 -21.51 -5.65
CA GLN A 214 -9.44 -21.37 -4.57
C GLN A 214 -9.27 -20.04 -3.84
N TYR A 215 -8.05 -19.70 -3.44
CA TYR A 215 -7.80 -18.43 -2.76
C TYR A 215 -8.04 -17.19 -3.62
N LEU A 216 -7.75 -17.27 -4.93
CA LEU A 216 -8.09 -16.20 -5.85
C LEU A 216 -9.61 -15.94 -5.88
N ARG A 217 -10.42 -17.00 -5.89
CA ARG A 217 -11.89 -16.86 -5.84
C ARG A 217 -12.38 -16.33 -4.50
N ASP A 218 -11.90 -16.92 -3.41
CA ASP A 218 -12.44 -16.65 -2.07
C ASP A 218 -11.95 -15.29 -1.53
N TRP A 219 -10.69 -14.92 -1.80
CA TRP A 219 -10.02 -13.75 -1.20
C TRP A 219 -9.55 -12.70 -2.22
N GLY A 220 -9.75 -12.93 -3.52
CA GLY A 220 -9.29 -12.04 -4.58
C GLY A 220 -7.77 -12.06 -4.81
N TYR A 221 -7.01 -12.93 -4.12
CA TYR A 221 -5.56 -13.02 -4.25
C TYR A 221 -5.03 -14.44 -3.96
N PRO A 222 -4.13 -14.99 -4.78
CA PRO A 222 -3.74 -16.39 -4.69
C PRO A 222 -2.70 -16.70 -3.59
N TYR A 223 -1.93 -15.71 -3.14
CA TYR A 223 -0.82 -15.92 -2.19
C TYR A 223 -1.16 -15.43 -0.78
N VAL A 224 -2.28 -15.91 -0.24
CA VAL A 224 -2.78 -15.63 1.12
C VAL A 224 -2.81 -16.90 1.95
N LEU A 225 -3.01 -16.77 3.27
CA LEU A 225 -3.16 -17.90 4.20
C LEU A 225 -1.99 -18.89 4.09
N ASP A 226 -2.21 -20.14 3.71
CA ASP A 226 -1.15 -21.16 3.66
C ASP A 226 -0.04 -20.84 2.63
N GLU A 227 -0.35 -19.98 1.65
CA GLU A 227 0.59 -19.50 0.62
C GLU A 227 1.29 -18.19 1.04
N PHE A 228 0.90 -17.59 2.18
CA PHE A 228 1.50 -16.36 2.67
C PHE A 228 2.97 -16.55 3.04
N ARG A 229 3.82 -15.64 2.57
CA ARG A 229 5.22 -15.57 2.98
C ARG A 229 5.58 -14.10 3.17
N MET A 230 5.86 -13.68 4.40
CA MET A 230 6.29 -12.30 4.65
C MET A 230 7.60 -12.01 3.91
N HIS A 231 7.61 -10.93 3.14
CA HIS A 231 8.79 -10.39 2.49
C HIS A 231 8.63 -8.90 2.21
N PHE A 232 9.76 -8.20 2.16
CA PHE A 232 9.86 -6.77 1.86
C PHE A 232 10.69 -6.61 0.58
N THR A 233 10.02 -6.40 -0.54
CA THR A 233 10.63 -6.43 -1.88
C THR A 233 11.61 -5.27 -2.08
N LEU A 234 12.83 -5.59 -2.51
CA LEU A 234 13.89 -4.62 -2.79
C LEU A 234 14.17 -4.49 -4.29
N THR A 235 13.87 -5.50 -5.09
CA THR A 235 14.02 -5.45 -6.56
C THR A 235 12.83 -6.09 -7.26
N GLY A 236 12.63 -5.74 -8.53
CA GLY A 236 11.92 -6.58 -9.49
C GLY A 236 12.78 -7.77 -9.91
N ARG A 237 12.40 -8.42 -11.01
CA ARG A 237 13.05 -9.65 -11.49
C ARG A 237 14.46 -9.39 -12.07
N ILE A 238 15.42 -10.16 -11.58
CA ILE A 238 16.81 -10.29 -12.02
C ILE A 238 17.01 -11.73 -12.52
N ARG A 239 16.97 -11.92 -13.85
CA ARG A 239 17.08 -13.25 -14.46
C ARG A 239 18.50 -13.80 -14.42
N ASP A 240 19.48 -12.93 -14.61
CA ASP A 240 20.89 -13.30 -14.57
C ASP A 240 21.32 -13.65 -13.14
N GLU A 241 21.86 -14.84 -12.94
CA GLU A 241 22.26 -15.34 -11.61
C GLU A 241 23.43 -14.54 -11.03
N ALA A 242 24.41 -14.16 -11.87
CA ALA A 242 25.60 -13.46 -11.43
C ALA A 242 25.24 -12.03 -10.99
N GLU A 243 24.44 -11.31 -11.78
CA GLU A 243 23.89 -10.00 -11.42
C GLU A 243 23.06 -10.12 -10.13
N ARG A 244 22.19 -11.14 -10.01
CA ARG A 244 21.38 -11.34 -8.81
C ARG A 244 22.22 -11.59 -7.57
N GLY A 245 23.29 -12.38 -7.69
CA GLY A 245 24.25 -12.62 -6.62
C GLY A 245 25.00 -11.36 -6.20
N GLN A 246 25.45 -10.55 -7.16
CA GLN A 246 26.12 -9.27 -6.92
C GLN A 246 25.20 -8.28 -6.19
N VAL A 247 23.96 -8.13 -6.65
CA VAL A 247 22.99 -7.24 -6.01
C VAL A 247 22.61 -7.75 -4.62
N LEU A 248 22.46 -9.07 -4.42
CA LEU A 248 22.19 -9.65 -3.11
C LEU A 248 23.32 -9.39 -2.11
N ALA A 249 24.58 -9.55 -2.52
CA ALA A 249 25.74 -9.24 -1.68
C ALA A 249 25.73 -7.75 -1.27
N HIS A 250 25.51 -6.85 -2.23
CA HIS A 250 25.42 -5.42 -1.96
C HIS A 250 24.26 -5.08 -1.00
N LEU A 251 23.06 -5.64 -1.22
CA LEU A 251 21.91 -5.43 -0.33
C LEU A 251 22.16 -5.98 1.08
N THR A 252 22.96 -7.04 1.20
CA THR A 252 23.36 -7.59 2.49
C THR A 252 24.24 -6.61 3.27
N GLU A 253 25.26 -6.04 2.63
CA GLU A 253 26.10 -5.01 3.24
C GLU A 253 25.31 -3.73 3.56
N LEU A 254 24.48 -3.28 2.62
CA LEU A 254 23.69 -2.06 2.74
C LEU A 254 22.72 -2.12 3.92
N THR A 255 22.06 -3.26 4.13
CA THR A 255 21.05 -3.42 5.18
C THR A 255 21.62 -3.88 6.52
N ALA A 256 22.83 -4.45 6.56
CA ALA A 256 23.44 -4.99 7.77
C ALA A 256 23.39 -4.06 9.00
N PRO A 257 23.63 -2.72 8.89
CA PRO A 257 23.51 -1.83 10.04
C PRO A 257 22.11 -1.80 10.66
N ALA A 258 21.07 -1.84 9.84
CA ALA A 258 19.67 -1.80 10.28
C ALA A 258 19.13 -3.15 10.76
N LEU A 259 19.83 -4.25 10.43
CA LEU A 259 19.41 -5.62 10.76
C LEU A 259 20.16 -6.22 11.95
N ARG A 260 20.92 -5.39 12.70
CA ARG A 260 21.62 -5.83 13.93
C ARG A 260 20.66 -6.19 15.07
N SER A 261 19.50 -5.58 15.08
CA SER A 261 18.41 -5.85 16.03
C SER A 261 17.21 -6.45 15.30
N GLU A 262 16.35 -7.11 16.06
CA GLU A 262 15.08 -7.62 15.53
C GLU A 262 14.23 -6.48 14.96
N PHE A 263 13.60 -6.77 13.82
CA PHE A 263 12.55 -5.92 13.29
C PHE A 263 11.33 -6.02 14.20
N THR A 264 10.81 -4.87 14.62
CA THR A 264 9.60 -4.80 15.42
C THR A 264 8.44 -4.40 14.52
N LEU A 265 7.45 -5.27 14.41
CA LEU A 265 6.14 -4.96 13.84
C LEU A 265 5.20 -4.60 14.99
N ASP A 266 5.15 -3.32 15.33
CA ASP A 266 4.25 -2.77 16.36
C ASP A 266 3.15 -1.88 15.77
N GLU A 267 3.06 -1.78 14.44
CA GLU A 267 2.04 -1.00 13.74
C GLU A 267 1.61 -1.70 12.44
N ILE A 268 0.32 -1.62 12.11
CA ILE A 268 -0.19 -1.90 10.76
C ILE A 268 -0.35 -0.57 10.04
N CYS A 269 0.14 -0.48 8.82
CA CYS A 269 0.06 0.73 8.01
C CYS A 269 -1.04 0.56 6.95
N LEU A 270 -1.96 1.53 6.89
CA LEU A 270 -2.87 1.68 5.76
C LEU A 270 -2.14 2.45 4.66
N PHE A 271 -1.98 1.83 3.52
CA PHE A 271 -1.44 2.47 2.31
C PHE A 271 -2.58 2.77 1.35
N VAL A 272 -2.49 3.89 0.64
CA VAL A 272 -3.44 4.32 -0.39
C VAL A 272 -2.71 4.62 -1.70
N GLN A 273 -3.28 4.17 -2.81
CA GLN A 273 -2.97 4.64 -4.15
C GLN A 273 -4.21 5.39 -4.67
N GLY A 274 -4.11 6.72 -4.69
CA GLY A 274 -5.24 7.58 -5.08
C GLY A 274 -5.68 7.41 -6.52
N ASP A 275 -4.71 7.30 -7.44
CA ASP A 275 -4.97 7.23 -8.88
C ASP A 275 -4.34 5.99 -9.52
N PRO A 276 -4.95 5.44 -10.59
CA PRO A 276 -4.31 4.40 -11.40
C PRO A 276 -2.90 4.81 -11.83
N GLY A 277 -1.90 4.01 -11.45
CA GLY A 277 -0.50 4.25 -11.80
C GLY A 277 0.29 5.13 -10.82
N ALA A 278 -0.36 5.85 -9.91
CA ALA A 278 0.33 6.59 -8.85
C ALA A 278 1.13 5.66 -7.92
N LYS A 279 2.11 6.20 -7.20
CA LYS A 279 2.80 5.45 -6.15
C LYS A 279 1.91 5.40 -4.90
N PHE A 280 1.94 4.29 -4.16
CA PHE A 280 1.26 4.21 -2.87
C PHE A 280 1.94 5.14 -1.86
N ARG A 281 1.12 5.67 -0.95
CA ARG A 281 1.53 6.49 0.20
C ARG A 281 0.91 5.94 1.48
N VAL A 282 1.53 6.24 2.62
CA VAL A 282 0.97 5.93 3.93
C VAL A 282 -0.18 6.90 4.20
N ALA A 283 -1.38 6.34 4.44
CA ALA A 283 -2.57 7.09 4.86
C ALA A 283 -2.71 7.12 6.39
N GLY A 284 -2.23 6.08 7.07
CA GLY A 284 -2.26 6.01 8.53
C GLY A 284 -1.46 4.83 9.08
N ARG A 285 -1.04 4.96 10.34
CA ARG A 285 -0.35 3.94 11.13
C ARG A 285 -1.18 3.60 12.36
N TYR A 286 -1.41 2.31 12.59
CA TYR A 286 -2.29 1.81 13.64
C TYR A 286 -1.49 0.92 14.58
N ARG A 287 -1.23 1.44 15.78
CA ARG A 287 -0.37 0.79 16.77
C ARG A 287 -1.01 -0.46 17.38
N LEU A 288 -0.26 -1.54 17.37
CA LEU A 288 -0.61 -2.82 17.97
C LEU A 288 -0.51 -2.70 19.50
N GLY A 289 -1.59 -3.06 20.21
CA GLY A 289 -1.72 -2.81 21.65
C GLY A 289 -2.32 -3.94 22.48
N GLY A 290 -2.49 -5.13 21.90
CA GLY A 290 -3.07 -6.31 22.57
C GLY A 290 -2.10 -7.08 23.46
#